data_AF-A0A2T4GHI2-F1
#
_entry.id   AF-A0A2T4GHI2-F1
#
_cell.length_a   1.000
_cell.length_b   1.000
_cell.length_c   1.000
_cell.angle_alpha   90.00
_cell.angle_beta   90.00
_cell.angle_gamma   90.00
#
_symmetry.space_group_name_H-M   'P 1'
#
loop_
_entity.id
_entity.type
_entity.pdbx_description
1 polymer ?
#
loop_
_entity_poly.entity_id
_entity_poly.type
_entity_poly.pdbx_seq_one_letter_code
_entity_poly.pdbx_strand_id
1 'polypeptide(L)'
;MGISQYLKLLSLVSVANAAPNYTVPRTLPESALPLDASPVGVSYLFESEGPNLPYLVNEAYNKTVRAATKVYNGHLYAFSNASMNDLDVEMSHQRTVEDLNLLPISTARSVGRPYIIGETGFHGLDYEMDATFGSAIQTVDKTLRALSIGTQRLFYHQGTINQAFFNWWRSDQLNANFYGAYFRALATAGGDHIMASDNGSDRYAQYIIYRKGKPFKLIFVNTDYYSGIGSRSTTSFTVTGLRNGAVKALRMTGPSSETIVPLTQTNPDLEPSIAGQYFSNQNCDLKGVQRFETFNVKKGKLVTDLKASEALIVYL
;
A
#
# COMPACT_ATOMS: atom_id res chain seq x y z
N MET A 1 58.38 13.00 -3.70
CA MET A 1 57.68 11.83 -3.13
C MET A 1 56.57 12.37 -2.23
N GLY A 2 55.28 12.42 -2.56
CA GLY A 2 54.49 11.73 -3.57
C GLY A 2 53.48 10.79 -2.89
N ILE A 3 52.38 11.31 -2.34
CA ILE A 3 51.20 10.49 -2.01
C ILE A 3 49.95 11.24 -2.49
N SER A 4 49.25 10.53 -3.38
CA SER A 4 48.15 10.94 -4.24
C SER A 4 46.86 11.21 -3.49
N GLN A 5 46.17 12.23 -3.98
CA GLN A 5 44.72 12.41 -3.87
C GLN A 5 43.99 11.12 -4.29
N TYR A 6 43.02 10.68 -3.49
CA TYR A 6 41.99 9.74 -3.90
C TYR A 6 40.63 10.44 -3.75
N LEU A 7 40.26 11.21 -4.77
CA LEU A 7 38.86 11.53 -5.03
C LEU A 7 38.16 10.22 -5.41
N LYS A 8 37.29 9.70 -4.53
CA LYS A 8 36.28 8.73 -4.93
C LYS A 8 35.25 9.48 -5.79
N LEU A 9 35.41 9.39 -7.11
CA LEU A 9 34.31 9.63 -8.03
C LEU A 9 33.24 8.56 -7.76
N LEU A 10 32.22 8.91 -6.98
CA LEU A 10 30.96 8.19 -6.98
C LEU A 10 30.29 8.50 -8.32
N SER A 11 30.50 7.64 -9.30
CA SER A 11 29.66 7.61 -10.49
C SER A 11 28.25 7.24 -10.03
N LEU A 12 27.36 8.23 -9.96
CA LEU A 12 25.92 8.04 -9.97
C LEU A 12 25.57 7.29 -11.25
N VAL A 13 25.48 5.96 -11.16
CA VAL A 13 24.79 5.17 -12.17
C VAL A 13 23.32 5.50 -11.98
N SER A 14 22.81 6.45 -12.78
CA SER A 14 21.37 6.63 -12.92
C SER A 14 20.82 5.40 -13.60
N VAL A 15 20.28 4.47 -12.80
CA VAL A 15 19.38 3.45 -13.32
C VAL A 15 18.15 4.22 -13.78
N ALA A 16 18.06 4.50 -15.08
CA ALA A 16 16.85 5.04 -15.66
C ALA A 16 15.78 3.94 -15.53
N ASN A 17 15.00 3.98 -14.44
CA ASN A 17 13.84 3.12 -14.30
C ASN A 17 12.92 3.40 -15.49
N ALA A 18 12.60 2.35 -16.25
CA ALA A 18 11.68 2.47 -17.36
C ALA A 18 10.33 2.97 -16.82
N ALA A 19 9.72 3.93 -17.50
CA ALA A 19 8.42 4.45 -17.09
C ALA A 19 7.40 3.29 -16.99
N PRO A 20 6.63 3.20 -15.88
CA PRO A 20 5.63 2.16 -15.71
C PRO A 20 4.63 2.14 -16.87
N ASN A 21 4.58 1.04 -17.63
CA ASN A 21 3.75 0.91 -18.82
C ASN A 21 2.97 -0.40 -18.81
N TYR A 22 1.65 -0.28 -18.85
CA TYR A 22 0.76 -1.40 -18.57
C TYR A 22 -0.40 -1.48 -19.54
N THR A 23 -0.92 -2.70 -19.72
CA THR A 23 -2.10 -2.96 -20.55
C THR A 23 -3.24 -3.42 -19.65
N VAL A 24 -4.42 -2.81 -19.77
CA VAL A 24 -5.62 -3.18 -19.01
C VAL A 24 -6.45 -4.18 -19.82
N PRO A 25 -6.63 -5.43 -19.33
CA PRO A 25 -7.53 -6.39 -19.95
C PRO A 25 -8.97 -5.87 -19.91
N ARG A 26 -9.66 -5.88 -21.07
CA ARG A 26 -11.06 -5.40 -21.19
C ARG A 26 -12.08 -6.28 -20.47
N THR A 27 -11.71 -7.53 -20.24
CA THR A 27 -12.49 -8.54 -19.53
C THR A 27 -11.71 -9.02 -18.32
N LEU A 28 -12.41 -9.59 -17.34
CA LEU A 28 -11.79 -10.19 -16.16
C LEU A 28 -10.82 -11.31 -16.56
N PRO A 29 -9.51 -11.17 -16.28
CA PRO A 29 -8.55 -12.24 -16.53
C PRO A 29 -8.66 -13.31 -15.43
N GLU A 30 -8.23 -14.54 -15.73
CA GLU A 30 -8.22 -15.64 -14.75
C GLU A 30 -7.29 -15.37 -13.56
N SER A 31 -6.29 -14.50 -13.73
CA SER A 31 -5.39 -14.05 -12.68
C SER A 31 -6.02 -13.03 -11.71
N ALA A 32 -7.18 -12.46 -12.02
CA ALA A 32 -7.87 -11.55 -11.12
C ALA A 32 -8.59 -12.32 -10.02
N LEU A 33 -8.39 -11.89 -8.78
CA LEU A 33 -8.88 -12.58 -7.60
C LEU A 33 -10.08 -11.86 -6.97
N PRO A 34 -11.05 -12.58 -6.40
CA PRO A 34 -12.24 -11.97 -5.81
C PRO A 34 -11.88 -11.12 -4.59
N LEU A 35 -12.54 -9.98 -4.47
CA LEU A 35 -12.49 -9.14 -3.28
C LEU A 35 -13.52 -9.63 -2.27
N ASP A 36 -13.10 -9.78 -1.01
CA ASP A 36 -14.04 -9.92 0.10
C ASP A 36 -14.84 -8.60 0.27
N ALA A 37 -16.09 -8.69 0.73
CA ALA A 37 -16.91 -7.53 1.05
C ALA A 37 -16.30 -6.67 2.18
N SER A 38 -15.41 -7.22 2.99
CA SER A 38 -14.65 -6.52 4.03
C SER A 38 -13.21 -7.02 4.07
N PRO A 39 -12.34 -6.58 3.14
CA PRO A 39 -10.98 -7.11 2.98
C PRO A 39 -10.00 -6.62 4.07
N VAL A 40 -10.48 -5.82 5.02
CA VAL A 40 -9.67 -5.20 6.06
C VAL A 40 -10.41 -5.23 7.38
N GLY A 41 -9.69 -5.50 8.45
CA GLY A 41 -10.16 -5.29 9.82
C GLY A 41 -9.08 -4.68 10.70
N VAL A 42 -9.42 -4.52 11.98
CA VAL A 42 -8.53 -4.11 13.06
C VAL A 42 -8.46 -5.26 14.04
N SER A 43 -7.25 -5.70 14.43
CA SER A 43 -7.06 -6.75 15.43
C SER A 43 -6.73 -6.15 16.80
N TYR A 44 -7.20 -6.81 17.86
CA TYR A 44 -6.87 -6.55 19.26
C TYR A 44 -6.18 -7.80 19.82
N LEU A 45 -5.11 -7.60 20.59
CA LEU A 45 -4.14 -8.63 20.96
C LEU A 45 -4.69 -9.70 21.92
N PHE A 46 -4.28 -10.95 21.68
CA PHE A 46 -3.97 -11.96 22.70
C PHE A 46 -2.60 -12.56 22.34
N GLU A 47 -1.60 -12.38 23.21
CA GLU A 47 -0.24 -12.88 23.00
C GLU A 47 -0.18 -14.42 23.06
N SER A 48 0.40 -15.03 22.03
CA SER A 48 1.19 -16.25 22.20
C SER A 48 2.19 -16.39 21.07
N GLU A 49 3.45 -16.67 21.41
CA GLU A 49 4.51 -17.01 20.47
C GLU A 49 4.13 -18.30 19.73
N GLY A 50 3.63 -18.16 18.50
CA GLY A 50 3.21 -19.28 17.66
C GLY A 50 4.37 -19.86 16.82
N PRO A 51 4.37 -21.17 16.52
CA PRO A 51 5.42 -21.80 15.72
C PRO A 51 5.42 -21.32 14.24
N ASN A 52 6.56 -21.50 13.57
CA ASN A 52 6.79 -21.21 12.15
C ASN A 52 5.67 -21.78 11.23
N LEU A 53 4.81 -20.89 10.71
CA LEU A 53 3.60 -21.24 9.95
C LEU A 53 3.89 -22.07 8.69
N PRO A 54 4.90 -21.76 7.84
CA PRO A 54 5.33 -22.66 6.76
C PRO A 54 5.61 -24.11 7.21
N TYR A 55 6.29 -24.32 8.32
CA TYR A 55 6.56 -25.67 8.84
C TYR A 55 5.27 -26.35 9.35
N LEU A 56 4.38 -25.60 10.02
CA LEU A 56 3.08 -26.13 10.43
C LEU A 56 2.25 -26.57 9.23
N VAL A 57 2.13 -25.70 8.22
CA VAL A 57 1.34 -25.95 7.01
C VAL A 57 1.93 -27.05 6.16
N ASN A 58 3.25 -27.15 6.01
CA ASN A 58 3.83 -28.12 5.09
C ASN A 58 4.19 -29.44 5.77
N GLU A 59 4.71 -29.40 7.00
CA GLU A 59 5.32 -30.56 7.65
C GLU A 59 4.50 -31.08 8.85
N ALA A 60 4.19 -30.23 9.84
CA ALA A 60 3.72 -30.69 11.15
C ALA A 60 2.21 -30.96 11.23
N TYR A 61 1.38 -30.26 10.44
CA TYR A 61 -0.04 -30.53 10.46
C TYR A 61 -0.34 -31.91 9.88
N ASN A 62 -0.77 -32.83 10.74
CA ASN A 62 -1.32 -34.10 10.29
C ASN A 62 -2.70 -33.91 9.62
N LYS A 63 -3.20 -34.95 8.95
CA LYS A 63 -4.47 -34.91 8.20
C LYS A 63 -5.65 -34.40 9.05
N THR A 64 -5.70 -34.77 10.33
CA THR A 64 -6.79 -34.38 11.25
C THR A 64 -6.77 -32.89 11.51
N VAL A 65 -5.61 -32.31 11.79
CA VAL A 65 -5.52 -30.86 12.06
C VAL A 65 -5.79 -30.06 10.78
N ARG A 66 -5.26 -30.46 9.61
CA ARG A 66 -5.59 -29.80 8.32
C ARG A 66 -7.09 -29.83 8.00
N ALA A 67 -7.77 -30.94 8.32
CA ALA A 67 -9.21 -31.08 8.10
C ALA A 67 -10.01 -30.13 9.02
N ALA A 68 -9.54 -29.94 10.26
CA ALA A 68 -10.15 -29.04 11.23
C ALA A 68 -9.87 -27.56 10.95
N THR A 69 -8.69 -27.22 10.43
CA THR A 69 -8.31 -25.83 10.13
C THR A 69 -9.14 -25.27 8.97
N LYS A 70 -9.95 -24.23 9.26
CA LYS A 70 -10.84 -23.59 8.28
C LYS A 70 -10.18 -22.47 7.50
N VAL A 71 -9.23 -21.79 8.12
CA VAL A 71 -8.54 -20.61 7.60
C VAL A 71 -7.09 -20.70 8.04
N TYR A 72 -6.16 -20.31 7.17
CA TYR A 72 -4.78 -20.07 7.56
C TYR A 72 -4.60 -18.59 7.86
N ASN A 73 -3.94 -18.30 8.97
CA ASN A 73 -3.59 -16.94 9.37
C ASN A 73 -2.09 -16.82 9.58
N GLY A 74 -1.54 -15.67 9.20
CA GLY A 74 -0.16 -15.31 9.54
C GLY A 74 -0.06 -13.84 9.92
N HIS A 75 1.04 -13.48 10.56
CA HIS A 75 1.38 -12.11 10.86
C HIS A 75 2.43 -11.64 9.85
N LEU A 76 2.36 -10.39 9.43
CA LEU A 76 3.36 -9.81 8.54
C LEU A 76 3.61 -8.35 8.88
N TYR A 77 4.86 -8.02 9.14
CA TYR A 77 5.36 -6.66 9.24
C TYR A 77 6.54 -6.51 8.27
N ALA A 78 6.91 -5.28 7.92
CA ALA A 78 8.19 -5.10 7.23
C ALA A 78 9.30 -5.58 8.18
N PHE A 79 10.04 -6.62 7.79
CA PHE A 79 11.00 -7.30 8.67
C PHE A 79 12.38 -7.33 8.03
N SER A 80 13.03 -6.17 7.95
CA SER A 80 14.48 -6.08 7.73
C SER A 80 15.06 -5.42 8.95
N ASN A 81 16.00 -6.05 9.65
CA ASN A 81 16.97 -5.42 10.55
C ASN A 81 16.56 -4.04 11.08
N ALA A 82 15.41 -4.01 11.77
CA ALA A 82 14.56 -2.85 11.92
C ALA A 82 15.30 -1.65 12.54
N SER A 83 15.53 -0.60 11.75
CA SER A 83 16.05 0.68 12.23
C SER A 83 14.97 1.76 12.19
N MET A 84 15.05 2.70 13.14
CA MET A 84 14.18 3.89 13.19
C MET A 84 14.26 4.79 11.94
N ASN A 85 15.22 4.55 11.03
CA ASN A 85 15.47 5.35 9.84
C ASN A 85 15.16 4.60 8.51
N ASP A 86 14.49 3.45 8.57
CA ASP A 86 14.27 2.60 7.38
C ASP A 86 12.99 2.92 6.59
N LEU A 87 12.36 4.08 6.85
CA LEU A 87 11.12 4.50 6.20
C LEU A 87 11.17 4.37 4.67
N ASP A 88 12.26 4.80 4.04
CA ASP A 88 12.46 4.69 2.58
C ASP A 88 12.42 3.23 2.10
N VAL A 89 13.14 2.35 2.78
CA VAL A 89 13.25 0.93 2.42
C VAL A 89 11.92 0.22 2.63
N GLU A 90 11.30 0.40 3.80
CA GLU A 90 10.09 -0.31 4.19
C GLU A 90 8.86 0.15 3.44
N MET A 91 8.81 1.41 2.98
CA MET A 91 7.69 1.88 2.16
C MET A 91 7.77 1.45 0.69
N SER A 92 8.91 0.93 0.25
CA SER A 92 9.13 0.59 -1.16
C SER A 92 8.26 -0.57 -1.63
N HIS A 93 7.75 -0.48 -2.86
CA HIS A 93 6.89 -1.52 -3.44
C HIS A 93 7.61 -2.86 -3.62
N GLN A 94 8.86 -2.85 -4.10
CA GLN A 94 9.73 -4.04 -4.14
C GLN A 94 9.72 -4.77 -2.81
N ARG A 95 9.88 -4.02 -1.71
CA ARG A 95 9.93 -4.61 -0.40
C ARG A 95 8.60 -5.21 0.03
N THR A 96 7.49 -4.51 -0.21
CA THR A 96 6.13 -5.04 0.00
C THR A 96 5.94 -6.39 -0.71
N VAL A 97 6.41 -6.51 -1.96
CA VAL A 97 6.31 -7.75 -2.73
C VAL A 97 7.17 -8.87 -2.14
N GLU A 98 8.42 -8.56 -1.77
CA GLU A 98 9.33 -9.51 -1.12
C GLU A 98 8.74 -10.07 0.19
N ASP A 99 8.25 -9.20 1.06
CA ASP A 99 7.68 -9.59 2.36
C ASP A 99 6.43 -10.47 2.19
N LEU A 100 5.53 -10.11 1.27
CA LEU A 100 4.32 -10.89 1.02
C LEU A 100 4.60 -12.27 0.41
N ASN A 101 5.71 -12.42 -0.34
CA ASN A 101 6.12 -13.71 -0.90
C ASN A 101 6.61 -14.71 0.16
N LEU A 102 6.88 -14.27 1.39
CA LEU A 102 7.22 -15.16 2.51
C LEU A 102 6.00 -15.93 3.04
N LEU A 103 4.79 -15.46 2.75
CA LEU A 103 3.55 -16.05 3.25
C LEU A 103 3.04 -17.19 2.35
N PRO A 104 2.47 -18.28 2.92
CA PRO A 104 1.98 -19.42 2.14
C PRO A 104 0.61 -19.18 1.51
N ILE A 105 0.37 -18.01 0.90
CA ILE A 105 -0.92 -17.60 0.33
C ILE A 105 -1.31 -18.50 -0.85
N SER A 106 -0.37 -18.77 -1.76
CA SER A 106 -0.60 -19.65 -2.92
C SER A 106 -0.87 -21.10 -2.49
N THR A 107 -0.13 -21.59 -1.48
CA THR A 107 -0.32 -22.92 -0.88
C THR A 107 -1.69 -23.02 -0.19
N ALA A 108 -2.12 -22.00 0.55
CA ALA A 108 -3.45 -21.96 1.15
C ALA A 108 -4.54 -22.11 0.07
N ARG A 109 -4.40 -21.35 -1.01
CA ARG A 109 -5.33 -21.37 -2.14
C ARG A 109 -5.36 -22.71 -2.85
N SER A 110 -4.22 -23.38 -3.05
CA SER A 110 -4.16 -24.67 -3.74
C SER A 110 -4.89 -25.80 -3.01
N VAL A 111 -5.07 -25.66 -1.68
CA VAL A 111 -5.86 -26.59 -0.85
C VAL A 111 -7.27 -26.08 -0.54
N GLY A 112 -7.72 -25.03 -1.24
CA GLY A 112 -9.07 -24.47 -1.07
C GLY A 112 -9.30 -23.84 0.31
N ARG A 113 -8.24 -23.32 0.95
CA ARG A 113 -8.33 -22.63 2.24
C ARG A 113 -8.06 -21.14 2.08
N PRO A 114 -8.89 -20.26 2.67
CA PRO A 114 -8.56 -18.85 2.67
C PRO A 114 -7.32 -18.56 3.50
N TYR A 115 -6.59 -17.52 3.08
CA TYR A 115 -5.48 -16.96 3.83
C TYR A 115 -5.85 -15.57 4.34
N ILE A 116 -5.63 -15.33 5.62
CA ILE A 116 -5.84 -14.05 6.29
C ILE A 116 -4.51 -13.58 6.87
N ILE A 117 -4.17 -12.31 6.69
CA ILE A 117 -3.11 -11.70 7.49
C ILE A 117 -3.78 -11.22 8.77
N GLY A 118 -3.67 -12.03 9.83
CA GLY A 118 -4.40 -11.87 11.08
C GLY A 118 -3.87 -10.72 11.95
N GLU A 119 -2.66 -10.26 11.65
CA GLU A 119 -2.05 -9.10 12.26
C GLU A 119 -0.98 -8.54 11.31
N THR A 120 -0.97 -7.23 11.12
CA THR A 120 0.01 -6.53 10.31
C THR A 120 0.13 -5.07 10.75
N GLY A 121 1.16 -4.40 10.26
CA GLY A 121 1.41 -2.98 10.50
C GLY A 121 2.34 -2.47 9.41
N PHE A 122 2.90 -1.28 9.63
CA PHE A 122 3.99 -0.80 8.79
C PHE A 122 5.28 -1.54 9.16
N HIS A 123 5.68 -1.40 10.42
CA HIS A 123 6.93 -1.90 10.98
C HIS A 123 6.71 -2.95 12.09
N GLY A 124 7.70 -3.84 12.30
CA GLY A 124 7.63 -4.89 13.33
C GLY A 124 7.99 -4.42 14.75
N LEU A 125 8.55 -3.22 14.87
CA LEU A 125 8.79 -2.52 16.14
C LEU A 125 7.95 -1.23 16.16
N ASP A 126 7.92 -0.54 17.30
CA ASP A 126 7.18 0.72 17.44
C ASP A 126 8.11 1.93 17.33
N TYR A 127 8.10 2.60 16.18
CA TYR A 127 8.87 3.82 15.93
C TYR A 127 7.99 4.93 15.39
N GLU A 128 8.47 6.18 15.48
CA GLU A 128 7.74 7.36 14.97
C GLU A 128 7.35 7.22 13.49
N MET A 129 8.14 6.50 12.70
CA MET A 129 7.87 6.26 11.28
C MET A 129 6.54 5.53 11.01
N ASP A 130 6.03 4.75 11.96
CA ASP A 130 4.73 4.07 11.85
C ASP A 130 3.54 5.04 11.75
N ALA A 131 3.69 6.26 12.30
CA ALA A 131 2.68 7.31 12.29
C ALA A 131 2.75 8.22 11.04
N THR A 132 3.73 8.00 10.15
CA THR A 132 4.01 8.89 9.01
C THR A 132 3.18 8.57 7.75
N PHE A 133 3.22 9.49 6.79
CA PHE A 133 2.56 9.33 5.50
C PHE A 133 3.21 8.25 4.62
N GLY A 134 4.51 7.96 4.78
CA GLY A 134 5.16 6.83 4.13
C GLY A 134 4.58 5.49 4.58
N SER A 135 4.26 5.36 5.87
CA SER A 135 3.50 4.24 6.42
C SER A 135 2.09 4.14 5.81
N ALA A 136 1.43 5.28 5.55
CA ALA A 136 0.16 5.34 4.84
C ALA A 136 0.27 4.83 3.38
N ILE A 137 1.31 5.24 2.66
CA ILE A 137 1.59 4.80 1.28
C ILE A 137 1.84 3.28 1.23
N GLN A 138 2.69 2.76 2.12
CA GLN A 138 2.92 1.31 2.22
C GLN A 138 1.63 0.57 2.60
N THR A 139 0.81 1.13 3.47
CA THR A 139 -0.47 0.53 3.87
C THR A 139 -1.41 0.35 2.68
N VAL A 140 -1.47 1.31 1.75
CA VAL A 140 -2.21 1.17 0.48
C VAL A 140 -1.62 0.03 -0.34
N ASP A 141 -0.31 0.07 -0.57
CA ASP A 141 0.38 -0.88 -1.43
C ASP A 141 0.28 -2.32 -0.90
N LYS A 142 0.69 -2.56 0.35
CA LYS A 142 0.62 -3.85 1.04
C LYS A 142 -0.76 -4.46 1.00
N THR A 143 -1.80 -3.66 1.23
CA THR A 143 -3.17 -4.17 1.18
C THR A 143 -3.53 -4.60 -0.24
N LEU A 144 -3.37 -3.72 -1.23
CA LEU A 144 -3.78 -4.03 -2.60
C LEU A 144 -2.94 -5.19 -3.18
N ARG A 145 -1.65 -5.25 -2.87
CA ARG A 145 -0.79 -6.37 -3.24
C ARG A 145 -1.26 -7.67 -2.63
N ALA A 146 -1.47 -7.72 -1.31
CA ALA A 146 -1.91 -8.92 -0.61
C ALA A 146 -3.24 -9.45 -1.16
N LEU A 147 -4.21 -8.56 -1.42
CA LEU A 147 -5.49 -8.93 -2.03
C LEU A 147 -5.28 -9.48 -3.46
N SER A 148 -4.42 -8.86 -4.26
CA SER A 148 -4.13 -9.29 -5.63
C SER A 148 -3.46 -10.67 -5.75
N ILE A 149 -2.83 -11.16 -4.67
CA ILE A 149 -2.21 -12.49 -4.64
C ILE A 149 -3.05 -13.53 -3.88
N GLY A 150 -4.19 -13.13 -3.30
CA GLY A 150 -5.21 -14.05 -2.77
C GLY A 150 -5.39 -14.06 -1.27
N THR A 151 -4.84 -13.05 -0.58
CA THR A 151 -5.24 -12.78 0.81
C THR A 151 -6.69 -12.32 0.82
N GLN A 152 -7.50 -12.89 1.72
CA GLN A 152 -8.91 -12.50 1.83
C GLN A 152 -9.08 -11.24 2.68
N ARG A 153 -8.34 -11.15 3.79
CA ARG A 153 -8.39 -10.03 4.74
C ARG A 153 -7.05 -9.73 5.37
N LEU A 154 -6.82 -8.45 5.69
CA LEU A 154 -5.69 -7.99 6.50
C LEU A 154 -6.21 -7.28 7.75
N PHE A 155 -5.67 -7.62 8.91
CA PHE A 155 -6.01 -6.95 10.17
C PHE A 155 -4.82 -6.12 10.64
N TYR A 156 -4.96 -4.80 10.62
CA TYR A 156 -3.89 -3.91 11.07
C TYR A 156 -3.94 -3.78 12.58
N HIS A 157 -2.79 -4.01 13.20
CA HIS A 157 -2.63 -4.04 14.63
C HIS A 157 -2.91 -2.65 15.23
N GLN A 158 -3.58 -2.64 16.37
CA GLN A 158 -3.76 -1.44 17.20
C GLN A 158 -3.33 -1.79 18.62
N GLY A 159 -2.53 -0.91 19.21
CA GLY A 159 -2.04 -1.02 20.56
C GLY A 159 -2.89 -0.20 21.52
N THR A 160 -2.37 0.00 22.72
CA THR A 160 -2.97 0.93 23.68
C THR A 160 -2.97 2.33 23.11
N ILE A 161 -4.13 2.99 23.12
CA ILE A 161 -4.28 4.37 22.64
C ILE A 161 -3.26 5.28 23.34
N ASN A 162 -2.60 6.14 22.56
CA ASN A 162 -1.53 7.05 22.98
C ASN A 162 -0.18 6.41 23.39
N GLN A 163 -0.03 5.08 23.26
CA GLN A 163 1.22 4.38 23.61
C GLN A 163 1.92 3.70 22.43
N ALA A 164 1.33 3.74 21.23
CA ALA A 164 1.90 3.14 20.02
C ALA A 164 1.74 4.08 18.82
N PHE A 165 2.80 4.22 18.01
CA PHE A 165 2.82 5.05 16.81
C PHE A 165 2.04 4.44 15.65
N PHE A 166 1.97 3.10 15.58
CA PHE A 166 1.21 2.38 14.56
C PHE A 166 -0.31 2.42 14.75
N ASN A 167 -0.79 2.98 15.87
CA ASN A 167 -2.22 3.26 16.02
C ASN A 167 -2.70 4.17 14.89
N TRP A 168 -3.92 3.95 14.41
CA TRP A 168 -4.53 4.80 13.38
C TRP A 168 -5.12 6.07 13.97
N TRP A 169 -5.42 6.04 15.26
CA TRP A 169 -5.98 7.17 16.00
C TRP A 169 -5.39 7.22 17.40
N ARG A 170 -5.33 8.45 17.89
CA ARG A 170 -4.96 8.83 19.25
C ARG A 170 -6.20 9.43 19.92
N SER A 171 -6.08 9.81 21.19
CA SER A 171 -7.19 10.49 21.87
C SER A 171 -7.48 11.88 21.30
N ASP A 172 -6.53 12.47 20.56
CA ASP A 172 -6.51 13.87 20.14
C ASP A 172 -6.33 14.07 18.63
N GLN A 173 -6.02 13.03 17.86
CA GLN A 173 -5.85 13.11 16.41
C GLN A 173 -5.95 11.75 15.72
N LEU A 174 -6.07 11.76 14.39
CA LEU A 174 -5.75 10.60 13.56
C LEU A 174 -4.24 10.59 13.25
N ASN A 175 -3.66 9.40 13.06
CA ASN A 175 -2.31 9.28 12.52
C ASN A 175 -2.35 9.19 10.99
N ALA A 176 -1.23 9.50 10.32
CA ALA A 176 -1.22 9.59 8.85
C ALA A 176 -1.49 8.23 8.19
N ASN A 177 -1.10 7.13 8.83
CA ASN A 177 -1.40 5.76 8.38
C ASN A 177 -2.92 5.48 8.21
N PHE A 178 -3.81 6.17 8.92
CA PHE A 178 -5.25 6.11 8.68
C PHE A 178 -5.66 6.57 7.28
N TYR A 179 -4.95 7.54 6.68
CA TYR A 179 -5.22 7.98 5.31
C TYR A 179 -5.00 6.84 4.31
N GLY A 180 -3.98 6.01 4.53
CA GLY A 180 -3.77 4.80 3.73
C GLY A 180 -4.93 3.81 3.88
N ALA A 181 -5.44 3.66 5.11
CA ALA A 181 -6.60 2.83 5.39
C ALA A 181 -7.89 3.33 4.72
N TYR A 182 -8.10 4.65 4.69
CA TYR A 182 -9.25 5.27 4.02
C TYR A 182 -9.12 5.21 2.49
N PHE A 183 -7.95 5.52 1.93
CA PHE A 183 -7.71 5.51 0.50
C PHE A 183 -7.89 4.11 -0.12
N ARG A 184 -7.37 3.06 0.52
CA ARG A 184 -7.57 1.68 0.02
C ARG A 184 -9.05 1.25 0.10
N ALA A 185 -9.82 1.75 1.07
CA ALA A 185 -11.25 1.51 1.14
C ALA A 185 -11.95 2.16 -0.07
N LEU A 186 -11.59 3.41 -0.39
CA LEU A 186 -12.07 4.08 -1.61
C LEU A 186 -11.66 3.34 -2.88
N ALA A 187 -10.43 2.80 -2.94
CA ALA A 187 -9.93 2.03 -4.08
C ALA A 187 -10.79 0.79 -4.32
N THR A 188 -11.01 -0.04 -3.30
CA THR A 188 -11.71 -1.32 -3.42
C THR A 188 -13.24 -1.19 -3.45
N ALA A 189 -13.81 -0.10 -2.91
CA ALA A 189 -15.25 0.09 -2.79
C ALA A 189 -16.01 -0.12 -4.11
N GLY A 190 -16.98 -1.04 -4.09
CA GLY A 190 -17.84 -1.37 -5.23
C GLY A 190 -17.21 -2.27 -6.30
N GLY A 191 -15.94 -2.63 -6.16
CA GLY A 191 -15.31 -3.69 -6.96
C GLY A 191 -15.67 -5.09 -6.48
N ASP A 192 -15.44 -6.08 -7.35
CA ASP A 192 -15.61 -7.50 -7.02
C ASP A 192 -14.35 -8.34 -7.25
N HIS A 193 -13.38 -7.86 -8.04
CA HIS A 193 -12.09 -8.51 -8.20
C HIS A 193 -10.95 -7.49 -8.28
N ILE A 194 -9.74 -7.97 -8.00
CA ILE A 194 -8.50 -7.19 -8.09
C ILE A 194 -7.44 -7.98 -8.86
N MET A 195 -6.59 -7.26 -9.58
CA MET A 195 -5.37 -7.78 -10.18
C MET A 195 -4.24 -6.76 -10.01
N ALA A 196 -3.03 -7.21 -9.70
CA ALA A 196 -1.81 -6.43 -9.88
C ALA A 196 -1.34 -6.58 -11.34
N SER A 197 -1.02 -5.47 -11.99
CA SER A 197 -0.56 -5.46 -13.39
C SER A 197 0.93 -5.14 -13.55
N ASP A 198 1.62 -4.87 -12.44
CA ASP A 198 3.08 -4.84 -12.34
C ASP A 198 3.68 -6.21 -11.96
N ASN A 199 5.02 -6.29 -11.98
CA ASN A 199 5.78 -7.48 -11.60
C ASN A 199 6.43 -7.37 -10.20
N GLY A 200 6.21 -6.26 -9.48
CA GLY A 200 6.82 -6.00 -8.17
C GLY A 200 8.32 -5.73 -8.17
N SER A 201 8.95 -5.47 -9.33
CA SER A 201 10.41 -5.33 -9.42
C SER A 201 10.92 -3.90 -9.28
N ASP A 202 10.05 -2.91 -9.07
CA ASP A 202 10.41 -1.50 -8.89
C ASP A 202 9.52 -0.82 -7.82
N ARG A 203 9.65 0.50 -7.67
CA ARG A 203 8.95 1.29 -6.65
C ARG A 203 7.53 1.70 -7.05
N TYR A 204 7.00 1.19 -8.16
CA TYR A 204 5.78 1.66 -8.79
C TYR A 204 4.72 0.56 -8.89
N ALA A 205 3.73 0.60 -8.02
CA ALA A 205 2.66 -0.40 -8.02
C ALA A 205 1.52 0.00 -8.96
N GLN A 206 0.89 -1.00 -9.59
CA GLN A 206 -0.38 -0.80 -10.30
C GLN A 206 -1.39 -1.91 -10.00
N TYR A 207 -2.59 -1.49 -9.63
CA TYR A 207 -3.72 -2.37 -9.41
C TYR A 207 -4.91 -2.02 -10.30
N ILE A 208 -5.66 -3.05 -10.68
CA ILE A 208 -6.90 -2.93 -11.44
C ILE A 208 -8.01 -3.56 -10.62
N ILE A 209 -9.03 -2.75 -10.32
CA ILE A 209 -10.27 -3.23 -9.69
C ILE A 209 -11.29 -3.47 -10.79
N TYR A 210 -11.87 -4.65 -10.79
CA TYR A 210 -12.93 -5.04 -11.70
C TYR A 210 -14.29 -4.98 -11.01
N ARG A 211 -15.33 -4.76 -11.81
CA ARG A 211 -16.73 -4.87 -11.42
C ARG A 211 -17.52 -5.49 -12.55
N LYS A 212 -18.29 -6.55 -12.27
CA LYS A 212 -19.11 -7.29 -13.23
C LYS A 212 -18.32 -7.67 -14.49
N GLY A 213 -17.10 -8.17 -14.28
CA GLY A 213 -16.23 -8.66 -15.34
C GLY A 213 -15.51 -7.57 -16.16
N LYS A 214 -15.61 -6.29 -15.79
CA LYS A 214 -15.00 -5.16 -16.53
C LYS A 214 -14.10 -4.32 -15.63
N PRO A 215 -13.02 -3.70 -16.15
CA PRO A 215 -12.24 -2.72 -15.42
C PRO A 215 -13.13 -1.60 -14.89
N PHE A 216 -13.00 -1.29 -13.61
CA PHE A 216 -13.81 -0.31 -12.89
C PHE A 216 -12.97 0.82 -12.32
N LYS A 217 -11.79 0.51 -11.77
CA LYS A 217 -10.82 1.51 -11.32
C LYS A 217 -9.40 1.05 -11.60
N LEU A 218 -8.51 2.02 -11.81
CA LEU A 218 -7.06 1.83 -11.77
C LEU A 218 -6.52 2.48 -10.51
N ILE A 219 -5.52 1.87 -9.90
CA ILE A 219 -4.79 2.45 -8.77
C ILE A 219 -3.31 2.46 -9.13
N PHE A 220 -2.69 3.62 -8.96
CA PHE A 220 -1.25 3.81 -9.06
C PHE A 220 -0.70 4.19 -7.70
N VAL A 221 0.46 3.65 -7.34
CA VAL A 221 1.18 4.02 -6.12
C VAL A 221 2.63 4.29 -6.49
N ASN A 222 3.10 5.51 -6.22
CA ASN A 222 4.51 5.86 -6.30
C ASN A 222 5.10 5.77 -4.88
N THR A 223 5.88 4.72 -4.63
CA THR A 223 6.51 4.50 -3.33
C THR A 223 7.89 5.14 -3.21
N ASP A 224 8.36 5.92 -4.18
CA ASP A 224 9.58 6.72 -4.02
C ASP A 224 9.48 7.57 -2.73
N TYR A 225 10.57 7.56 -1.97
CA TYR A 225 10.69 8.33 -0.74
C TYR A 225 11.01 9.80 -1.05
N TYR A 226 10.44 10.69 -0.25
CA TYR A 226 10.76 12.11 -0.25
C TYR A 226 10.72 12.63 1.19
N SER A 227 11.88 13.03 1.71
CA SER A 227 12.01 13.54 3.09
C SER A 227 11.29 14.87 3.33
N GLY A 228 10.92 15.60 2.28
CA GLY A 228 10.43 16.99 2.39
C GLY A 228 11.50 18.04 2.10
N ILE A 229 12.74 17.61 1.87
CA ILE A 229 13.86 18.50 1.56
C ILE A 229 14.32 18.25 0.12
N GLY A 230 14.60 19.33 -0.61
CA GLY A 230 15.06 19.26 -2.00
C GLY A 230 13.93 18.98 -2.99
N SER A 231 14.30 18.50 -4.18
CA SER A 231 13.35 18.25 -5.27
C SER A 231 12.61 16.93 -5.09
N ARG A 232 11.28 16.97 -5.17
CA ARG A 232 10.42 15.78 -5.17
C ARG A 232 10.36 15.17 -6.57
N SER A 233 10.77 13.91 -6.72
CA SER A 233 10.73 13.21 -8.02
C SER A 233 9.30 13.05 -8.54
N THR A 234 9.16 12.87 -9.85
CA THR A 234 7.88 12.64 -10.54
C THR A 234 8.04 11.50 -11.54
N THR A 235 7.07 10.59 -11.56
CA THR A 235 7.05 9.41 -12.43
C THR A 235 5.76 9.37 -13.24
N SER A 236 5.88 9.15 -14.55
CA SER A 236 4.74 9.01 -15.46
C SER A 236 4.28 7.56 -15.54
N PHE A 237 3.03 7.32 -15.16
CA PHE A 237 2.35 6.03 -15.35
C PHE A 237 1.62 6.05 -16.68
N THR A 238 1.91 5.06 -17.54
CA THR A 238 1.27 4.87 -18.84
C THR A 238 0.40 3.62 -18.83
N VAL A 239 -0.86 3.77 -19.25
CA VAL A 239 -1.80 2.66 -19.34
C VAL A 239 -2.47 2.62 -20.70
N THR A 240 -2.55 1.43 -21.28
CA THR A 240 -3.18 1.17 -22.57
C THR A 240 -4.37 0.20 -22.44
N GLY A 241 -5.12 0.01 -23.53
CA GLY A 241 -6.28 -0.90 -23.56
C GLY A 241 -7.60 -0.27 -23.09
N LEU A 242 -7.58 1.02 -22.74
CA LEU A 242 -8.71 1.76 -22.19
C LEU A 242 -9.69 2.25 -23.26
N ARG A 243 -10.91 2.61 -22.85
CA ARG A 243 -11.88 3.32 -23.69
C ARG A 243 -11.54 4.81 -23.73
N ASN A 244 -11.58 5.43 -24.91
CA ASN A 244 -11.40 6.88 -25.04
C ASN A 244 -12.47 7.67 -24.27
N GLY A 245 -12.08 8.80 -23.69
CA GLY A 245 -12.99 9.68 -22.95
C GLY A 245 -12.30 10.39 -21.79
N ALA A 246 -13.07 11.21 -21.09
CA ALA A 246 -12.63 11.82 -19.84
C ALA A 246 -12.84 10.85 -18.68
N VAL A 247 -11.83 10.72 -17.82
CA VAL A 247 -11.88 9.94 -16.58
C VAL A 247 -11.60 10.87 -15.39
N LYS A 248 -12.22 10.56 -14.25
CA LYS A 248 -11.98 11.28 -13.00
C LYS A 248 -10.99 10.52 -12.14
N ALA A 249 -10.26 11.24 -11.30
CA ALA A 249 -9.34 10.62 -10.35
C ALA A 249 -9.32 11.30 -8.98
N LEU A 250 -9.00 10.52 -7.94
CA LEU A 250 -8.74 10.99 -6.58
C LEU A 250 -7.28 10.71 -6.22
N ARG A 251 -6.56 11.74 -5.77
CA ARG A 251 -5.15 11.63 -5.37
C ARG A 251 -5.01 11.62 -3.85
N MET A 252 -4.20 10.71 -3.32
CA MET A 252 -3.66 10.79 -1.98
C MET A 252 -2.26 11.40 -2.05
N THR A 253 -2.01 12.45 -1.29
CA THR A 253 -0.71 13.15 -1.24
C THR A 253 -0.51 13.81 0.13
N GLY A 254 0.71 14.25 0.39
CA GLY A 254 1.11 14.98 1.58
C GLY A 254 2.42 15.74 1.30
N PRO A 255 2.91 16.58 2.23
CA PRO A 255 4.16 17.31 2.10
C PRO A 255 5.38 16.42 1.82
N SER A 256 5.49 15.30 2.53
CA SER A 256 6.62 14.36 2.47
C SER A 256 6.21 12.95 2.91
N SER A 257 7.10 11.98 2.72
CA SER A 257 6.96 10.64 3.32
C SER A 257 6.97 10.71 4.85
N GLU A 258 7.70 11.64 5.44
CA GLU A 258 7.84 11.82 6.89
C GLU A 258 6.67 12.57 7.55
N THR A 259 5.70 13.03 6.75
CA THR A 259 4.58 13.83 7.27
C THR A 259 3.80 13.04 8.32
N ILE A 260 3.68 13.60 9.52
CA ILE A 260 2.68 13.21 10.53
C ILE A 260 1.50 14.17 10.48
N VAL A 261 0.35 13.76 11.01
CA VAL A 261 -0.77 14.69 11.22
C VAL A 261 -0.39 15.66 12.35
N PRO A 262 -0.38 16.98 12.13
CA PRO A 262 -0.11 17.96 13.18
C PRO A 262 -1.22 17.94 14.25
N LEU A 263 -0.84 18.07 15.52
CA LEU A 263 -1.80 18.21 16.62
C LEU A 263 -2.72 19.42 16.43
N THR A 264 -2.13 20.53 15.96
CA THR A 264 -2.86 21.76 15.66
C THR A 264 -2.93 21.97 14.15
N GLN A 265 -4.13 21.81 13.60
CA GLN A 265 -4.37 21.92 12.16
C GLN A 265 -4.68 23.36 11.74
N THR A 266 -3.64 24.17 11.55
CA THR A 266 -3.77 25.59 11.13
C THR A 266 -3.59 25.80 9.63
N ASN A 267 -2.88 24.91 8.95
CA ASN A 267 -2.60 25.00 7.53
C ASN A 267 -2.91 23.66 6.83
N PRO A 268 -3.94 23.60 5.97
CA PRO A 268 -4.28 22.40 5.21
C PRO A 268 -3.13 21.84 4.36
N ASP A 269 -2.20 22.68 3.91
CA ASP A 269 -1.09 22.25 3.06
C ASP A 269 -0.03 21.42 3.82
N LEU A 270 -0.10 21.39 5.16
CA LEU A 270 0.76 20.55 6.01
C LEU A 270 0.14 19.18 6.30
N GLU A 271 -1.13 18.98 5.94
CA GLU A 271 -1.87 17.76 6.24
C GLU A 271 -1.65 16.73 5.11
N PRO A 272 -1.61 15.42 5.44
CA PRO A 272 -1.97 14.39 4.48
C PRO A 272 -3.38 14.68 3.93
N SER A 273 -3.61 14.42 2.64
CA SER A 273 -4.91 14.65 2.03
C SER A 273 -5.27 13.62 0.99
N ILE A 274 -6.59 13.42 0.83
CA ILE A 274 -7.18 12.64 -0.26
C ILE A 274 -8.13 13.56 -1.00
N ALA A 275 -7.82 13.84 -2.26
CA ALA A 275 -8.54 14.75 -3.13
C ALA A 275 -8.74 16.15 -2.52
N GLY A 276 -7.71 16.65 -1.82
CA GLY A 276 -7.74 17.94 -1.15
C GLY A 276 -8.55 17.98 0.14
N GLN A 277 -8.98 16.83 0.66
CA GLN A 277 -9.65 16.72 1.96
C GLN A 277 -8.75 16.04 2.99
N TYR A 278 -8.88 16.47 4.24
CA TYR A 278 -8.16 15.95 5.40
C TYR A 278 -9.13 15.79 6.57
N PHE A 279 -8.76 15.03 7.60
CA PHE A 279 -9.62 14.75 8.74
C PHE A 279 -9.36 15.74 9.88
N SER A 280 -10.41 16.22 10.52
CA SER A 280 -10.29 17.10 11.69
C SER A 280 -9.90 16.34 12.95
N ASN A 281 -8.90 16.82 13.67
CA ASN A 281 -8.52 16.29 14.99
C ASN A 281 -9.63 16.45 16.05
N GLN A 282 -10.56 17.41 15.86
CA GLN A 282 -11.61 17.68 16.84
C GLN A 282 -12.71 16.61 16.85
N ASN A 283 -13.08 16.10 15.68
CA ASN A 283 -14.27 15.27 15.54
C ASN A 283 -14.19 14.25 14.39
N CYS A 284 -13.02 14.08 13.76
CA CYS A 284 -12.80 13.21 12.61
C CYS A 284 -13.63 13.54 11.36
N ASP A 285 -14.26 14.72 11.28
CA ASP A 285 -14.95 15.15 10.06
C ASP A 285 -13.96 15.47 8.95
N LEU A 286 -14.36 15.22 7.70
CA LEU A 286 -13.62 15.70 6.54
C LEU A 286 -13.69 17.23 6.45
N LYS A 287 -12.51 17.86 6.33
CA LYS A 287 -12.29 19.28 6.04
C LYS A 287 -11.73 19.43 4.64
N GLY A 288 -11.80 20.66 4.12
CA GLY A 288 -11.39 20.96 2.74
C GLY A 288 -12.47 20.62 1.71
N VAL A 289 -12.17 20.94 0.45
CA VAL A 289 -13.08 20.75 -0.69
C VAL A 289 -12.59 19.55 -1.49
N GLN A 290 -13.46 18.57 -1.74
CA GLN A 290 -13.13 17.44 -2.60
C GLN A 290 -12.87 17.91 -4.03
N ARG A 291 -11.71 17.55 -4.57
CA ARG A 291 -11.28 17.87 -5.94
C ARG A 291 -10.93 16.61 -6.70
N PHE A 292 -11.71 16.34 -7.75
CA PHE A 292 -11.36 15.33 -8.72
C PHE A 292 -10.40 15.91 -9.75
N GLU A 293 -9.33 15.18 -10.05
CA GLU A 293 -8.55 15.41 -11.25
C GLU A 293 -9.29 14.85 -12.46
N THR A 294 -9.11 15.46 -13.63
CA THR A 294 -9.69 14.98 -14.89
C THR A 294 -8.57 14.67 -15.87
N PHE A 295 -8.55 13.44 -16.37
CA PHE A 295 -7.63 13.00 -17.40
C PHE A 295 -8.38 12.60 -18.66
N ASN A 296 -7.69 12.63 -19.80
CA ASN A 296 -8.26 12.21 -21.07
C ASN A 296 -7.56 10.95 -21.57
N VAL A 297 -8.32 9.88 -21.76
CA VAL A 297 -7.88 8.69 -22.48
C VAL A 297 -7.94 8.98 -23.97
N LYS A 298 -6.78 8.94 -24.64
CA LYS A 298 -6.65 9.20 -26.07
C LYS A 298 -6.00 8.01 -26.76
N LYS A 299 -6.59 7.53 -27.86
CA LYS A 299 -6.14 6.33 -28.59
C LYS A 299 -6.00 5.10 -27.67
N GLY A 300 -6.92 4.97 -26.71
CA GLY A 300 -6.94 3.92 -25.69
C GLY A 300 -5.80 4.00 -24.67
N LYS A 301 -5.10 5.14 -24.59
CA LYS A 301 -3.98 5.39 -23.70
C LYS A 301 -4.28 6.50 -22.70
N LEU A 302 -3.97 6.25 -21.44
CA LEU A 302 -3.92 7.22 -20.34
C LEU A 302 -2.46 7.41 -19.92
N VAL A 303 -2.07 8.65 -19.63
CA VAL A 303 -0.78 8.98 -19.02
C VAL A 303 -1.06 9.90 -17.83
N THR A 304 -0.53 9.57 -16.66
CA THR A 304 -0.69 10.34 -15.42
C THR A 304 0.63 10.45 -14.67
N ASP A 305 0.91 11.62 -14.11
CA ASP A 305 2.12 11.85 -13.33
C ASP A 305 1.82 11.76 -11.83
N LEU A 306 2.67 11.03 -11.10
CA LEU A 306 2.65 10.92 -9.65
C LEU A 306 4.01 11.33 -9.10
N LYS A 307 4.01 12.23 -8.12
CA LYS A 307 5.21 12.57 -7.36
C LYS A 307 5.58 11.43 -6.40
N ALA A 308 6.81 11.42 -5.91
CA ALA A 308 7.23 10.53 -4.82
C ALA A 308 6.23 10.56 -3.66
N SER A 309 5.87 9.42 -3.09
CA SER A 309 4.86 9.30 -2.04
C SER A 309 3.50 9.87 -2.44
N GLU A 310 2.94 9.40 -3.56
CA GLU A 310 1.57 9.69 -3.96
C GLU A 310 0.86 8.42 -4.41
N ALA A 311 -0.47 8.41 -4.27
CA ALA A 311 -1.32 7.38 -4.85
C ALA A 311 -2.50 8.00 -5.60
N LEU A 312 -2.99 7.34 -6.64
CA LEU A 312 -4.06 7.86 -7.48
C LEU A 312 -5.09 6.75 -7.79
N ILE A 313 -6.37 7.00 -7.52
CA ILE A 313 -7.49 6.17 -8.01
C ILE A 313 -8.06 6.83 -9.25
N VAL A 314 -8.06 6.13 -10.39
CA VAL A 314 -8.72 6.56 -11.63
C VAL A 314 -10.01 5.76 -11.81
N TYR A 315 -11.12 6.45 -12.01
CA TYR A 315 -12.44 5.85 -12.23
C TYR A 315 -12.68 5.65 -13.73
N LEU A 316 -12.99 4.41 -14.15
CA LEU A 316 -13.18 4.00 -15.56
C LEU A 316 -14.65 3.88 -15.98
#